data_AF-A0A6J1I7F5-F1
#
_entry.id   AF-A0A6J1I7F5-F1
#
_cell.length_a   1.000
_cell.length_b   1.000
_cell.length_c   1.000
_cell.angle_alpha   90.00
_cell.angle_beta   90.00
_cell.angle_gamma   90.00
#
_symmetry.space_group_name_H-M   'P 1'
#
loop_
_entity.id
_entity.type
_entity.pdbx_description
1 polymer ?
#
loop_
_entity_poly.entity_id
_entity_poly.type
_entity_poly.pdbx_seq_one_letter_code
_entity_poly.pdbx_strand_id
1 'polypeptide(L)'
;MHAKVFQNNIARMFKRYREYREKQLRSRSSMGVSSAPKLSGMQMQVLSLYRAFLRAARSKSAEDRKGIESVVSAEFRRNAKLIDHKNFIYIEYLLRRGDKQLDQLRSPATVGLSSLTLNSSPTQDSEP
;
A
#
# COMPACT_ATOMS: atom_id res chain seq x y z
N MET A 1 -15.43 -0.98 20.27
CA MET A 1 -15.78 -2.15 19.41
C MET A 1 -15.45 -1.97 17.89
N HIS A 2 -14.95 -0.82 17.42
CA HIS A 2 -14.73 -0.56 15.98
C HIS A 2 -13.45 -1.14 15.35
N ALA A 3 -12.46 -1.56 16.15
CA ALA A 3 -11.18 -2.08 15.62
C ALA A 3 -11.28 -3.46 14.95
N LYS A 4 -12.23 -4.32 15.38
CA LYS A 4 -12.40 -5.69 14.87
C LYS A 4 -13.16 -5.76 13.53
N VAL A 5 -14.01 -4.78 13.21
CA VAL A 5 -14.75 -4.71 11.94
C VAL A 5 -13.83 -4.31 10.77
N PHE A 6 -12.77 -3.54 11.06
CA PHE A 6 -11.92 -2.93 10.04
C PHE A 6 -10.74 -3.80 9.58
N GLN A 7 -10.08 -4.55 10.48
CA GLN A 7 -9.16 -5.62 10.07
C GLN A 7 -9.87 -6.63 9.17
N ASN A 8 -11.15 -6.86 9.46
CA ASN A 8 -12.03 -7.71 8.68
C ASN A 8 -12.19 -7.21 7.24
N ASN A 9 -12.38 -5.92 6.94
CA ASN A 9 -12.62 -5.47 5.57
C ASN A 9 -11.37 -5.47 4.66
N ILE A 10 -10.20 -5.08 5.19
CA ILE A 10 -8.95 -5.12 4.42
C ILE A 10 -8.45 -6.58 4.30
N ALA A 11 -8.52 -7.37 5.38
CA ALA A 11 -8.20 -8.80 5.29
C ALA A 11 -9.20 -9.55 4.41
N ARG A 12 -10.50 -9.19 4.40
CA ARG A 12 -11.48 -9.72 3.44
C ARG A 12 -11.15 -9.30 2.01
N MET A 13 -10.70 -8.07 1.75
CA MET A 13 -10.32 -7.63 0.40
C MET A 13 -9.08 -8.39 -0.10
N PHE A 14 -8.04 -8.53 0.72
CA PHE A 14 -6.85 -9.33 0.38
C PHE A 14 -7.12 -10.85 0.32
N LYS A 15 -7.96 -11.39 1.22
CA LYS A 15 -8.40 -12.79 1.20
C LYS A 15 -9.24 -13.06 -0.05
N ARG A 16 -10.20 -12.19 -0.37
CA ARG A 16 -11.03 -12.30 -1.57
C ARG A 16 -10.23 -12.10 -2.86
N TYR A 17 -9.17 -11.28 -2.86
CA TYR A 17 -8.24 -11.15 -3.98
C TYR A 17 -7.30 -12.36 -4.13
N ARG A 18 -6.84 -12.94 -3.01
CA ARG A 18 -6.06 -14.19 -2.99
C ARG A 18 -6.92 -15.39 -3.44
N GLU A 19 -8.15 -15.49 -2.94
CA GLU A 19 -9.15 -16.49 -3.33
C GLU A 19 -9.60 -16.32 -4.78
N TYR A 20 -9.82 -15.09 -5.27
CA TYR A 20 -10.10 -14.84 -6.70
C TYR A 20 -8.92 -15.30 -7.56
N ARG A 21 -7.69 -14.99 -7.18
CA ARG A 21 -6.47 -15.42 -7.89
C ARG A 21 -6.28 -16.94 -7.85
N GLU A 22 -6.56 -17.60 -6.74
CA GLU A 22 -6.49 -19.06 -6.58
C GLU A 22 -7.64 -19.78 -7.30
N LYS A 23 -8.85 -19.22 -7.29
CA LYS A 23 -10.02 -19.73 -8.03
C LYS A 23 -9.83 -19.57 -9.53
N GLN A 24 -9.18 -18.50 -10.00
CA GLN A 24 -8.78 -18.32 -11.40
C GLN A 24 -7.66 -19.28 -11.83
N LEU A 25 -6.73 -19.64 -10.93
CA LEU A 25 -5.72 -20.68 -11.21
C LEU A 25 -6.32 -22.09 -11.25
N ARG A 26 -7.31 -22.39 -10.40
CA ARG A 26 -8.06 -23.66 -10.39
C ARG A 26 -9.09 -23.76 -11.51
N SER A 27 -9.62 -22.64 -11.98
CA SER A 27 -10.64 -22.54 -13.03
C SER A 27 -10.03 -22.21 -14.40
N ARG A 28 -8.89 -22.80 -14.74
CA ARG A 28 -8.37 -22.86 -16.13
C ARG A 28 -9.09 -23.93 -16.97
N SER A 29 -10.18 -24.48 -16.47
CA SER A 29 -11.10 -25.35 -17.18
C SER A 29 -12.52 -24.88 -16.85
N SER A 30 -13.22 -24.31 -17.82
CA SER A 30 -14.65 -23.92 -17.78
C SER A 30 -15.00 -22.48 -17.33
N MET A 31 -15.32 -21.67 -18.34
CA MET A 31 -16.10 -20.42 -18.50
C MET A 31 -16.64 -19.60 -17.31
N GLY A 32 -16.60 -18.27 -17.52
CA GLY A 32 -17.55 -17.29 -16.98
C GLY A 32 -16.90 -16.12 -16.24
N VAL A 33 -16.41 -15.10 -16.96
CA VAL A 33 -15.77 -13.92 -16.36
C VAL A 33 -16.83 -13.03 -15.70
N SER A 34 -17.21 -13.34 -14.47
CA SER A 34 -17.81 -12.35 -13.58
C SER A 34 -16.76 -11.28 -13.31
N SER A 35 -16.86 -10.17 -14.05
CA SER A 35 -15.98 -9.00 -13.97
C SER A 35 -15.74 -8.62 -12.51
N ALA A 36 -14.49 -8.78 -12.04
CA ALA A 36 -14.09 -8.23 -10.76
C ALA A 36 -14.42 -6.72 -10.74
N PRO A 37 -14.87 -6.16 -9.60
CA PRO A 37 -15.18 -4.73 -9.52
C PRO A 37 -14.03 -3.91 -10.12
N LYS A 38 -14.34 -3.14 -11.17
CA LYS A 38 -13.35 -2.37 -11.89
C LYS A 38 -12.85 -1.26 -10.95
N LEU A 39 -11.59 -1.36 -10.56
CA LEU A 39 -10.94 -0.34 -9.74
C LEU A 39 -10.88 0.97 -10.52
N SER A 40 -11.06 2.10 -9.84
CA SER A 40 -10.86 3.41 -10.44
C SER A 40 -9.40 3.61 -10.84
N GLY A 41 -9.13 4.54 -11.77
CA GLY A 41 -7.76 4.88 -12.16
C GLY A 41 -6.89 5.25 -10.96
N MET A 42 -7.44 6.05 -10.04
CA MET A 42 -6.78 6.45 -8.79
C MET A 42 -6.46 5.24 -7.89
N GLN A 43 -7.41 4.31 -7.72
CA GLN A 43 -7.19 3.10 -6.93
C GLN A 43 -6.09 2.23 -7.54
N MET A 44 -6.05 2.13 -8.88
CA MET A 44 -5.00 1.42 -9.60
C MET A 44 -3.62 2.07 -9.40
N GLN A 45 -3.54 3.40 -9.42
CA GLN A 45 -2.29 4.13 -9.14
C GLN A 45 -1.80 3.87 -7.71
N VAL A 46 -2.68 3.96 -6.72
CA VAL A 46 -2.34 3.69 -5.30
C VAL A 46 -1.80 2.26 -5.13
N LEU A 47 -2.46 1.26 -5.74
CA LEU A 47 -1.99 -0.13 -5.69
C LEU A 47 -0.67 -0.34 -6.45
N SER A 48 -0.49 0.32 -7.58
CA SER A 48 0.75 0.26 -8.36
C SER A 48 1.92 0.78 -7.52
N LEU A 49 1.74 1.94 -6.88
CA LEU A 49 2.73 2.56 -6.01
C LEU A 49 3.09 1.66 -4.82
N TYR A 50 2.09 1.14 -4.11
CA TYR A 50 2.32 0.18 -3.02
C TYR A 50 3.17 -1.02 -3.47
N ARG A 51 2.80 -1.64 -4.60
CA ARG A 51 3.52 -2.78 -5.15
C ARG A 51 4.92 -2.41 -5.62
N ALA A 52 5.13 -1.18 -6.07
CA ALA A 52 6.43 -0.70 -6.49
C ALA A 52 7.39 -0.56 -5.30
N PHE A 53 6.92 -0.05 -4.15
CA PHE A 53 7.70 -0.06 -2.90
C PHE A 53 8.10 -1.47 -2.48
N LEU A 54 7.15 -2.41 -2.47
CA LEU A 54 7.45 -3.81 -2.12
C LEU A 54 8.45 -4.46 -3.09
N ARG A 55 8.43 -4.08 -4.37
CA ARG A 55 9.44 -4.54 -5.34
C ARG A 55 10.81 -3.92 -5.08
N ALA A 56 10.88 -2.62 -4.80
CA ALA A 56 12.13 -1.94 -4.48
C ALA A 56 12.77 -2.49 -3.19
N ALA A 57 11.95 -2.83 -2.19
CA ALA A 57 12.41 -3.46 -0.95
C ALA A 57 13.12 -4.80 -1.18
N ARG A 58 12.74 -5.57 -2.21
CA ARG A 58 13.37 -6.87 -2.52
C ARG A 58 14.81 -6.75 -3.00
N SER A 59 15.22 -5.57 -3.46
CA SER A 59 16.60 -5.30 -3.87
C SER A 59 17.51 -4.90 -2.70
N LYS A 60 16.99 -4.85 -1.47
CA LYS A 60 17.73 -4.49 -0.26
C LYS A 60 18.04 -5.75 0.58
N SER A 61 18.83 -5.59 1.66
CA SER A 61 19.13 -6.66 2.61
C SER A 61 17.85 -7.28 3.21
N ALA A 62 17.93 -8.49 3.77
CA ALA A 62 16.74 -9.16 4.33
C ALA A 62 16.12 -8.37 5.50
N GLU A 63 16.99 -7.77 6.33
CA GLU A 63 16.66 -6.93 7.47
C GLU A 63 16.00 -5.62 7.01
N ASP A 64 16.64 -4.91 6.08
CA ASP A 64 16.11 -3.66 5.53
C ASP A 64 14.79 -3.89 4.81
N ARG A 65 14.70 -4.95 4.01
CA ARG A 65 13.47 -5.33 3.31
C ARG A 65 12.32 -5.47 4.30
N LYS A 66 12.51 -6.21 5.39
CA LYS A 66 11.47 -6.42 6.40
C LYS A 66 11.06 -5.10 7.07
N GLY A 67 12.02 -4.24 7.38
CA GLY A 67 11.77 -2.91 7.91
C GLY A 67 10.94 -2.05 6.96
N ILE A 68 11.39 -1.94 5.70
CA ILE A 68 10.73 -1.18 4.64
C ILE A 68 9.31 -1.69 4.41
N GLU A 69 9.11 -3.00 4.24
CA GLU A 69 7.79 -3.59 4.03
C GLU A 69 6.85 -3.28 5.20
N SER A 70 7.34 -3.34 6.44
CA SER A 70 6.55 -3.02 7.63
C SER A 70 6.08 -1.57 7.64
N VAL A 71 7.00 -0.62 7.41
CA VAL A 71 6.71 0.83 7.40
C VAL A 71 5.77 1.18 6.26
N VAL A 72 6.07 0.76 5.03
CA VAL A 72 5.22 1.01 3.86
C VAL A 72 3.82 0.45 4.10
N SER A 73 3.71 -0.78 4.60
CA SER A 73 2.40 -1.37 4.87
C SER A 73 1.64 -0.65 5.98
N ALA A 74 2.32 -0.16 7.02
CA ALA A 74 1.70 0.61 8.09
C ALA A 74 1.16 1.95 7.57
N GLU A 75 1.95 2.68 6.78
CA GLU A 75 1.57 3.97 6.20
C GLU A 75 0.38 3.85 5.24
N PHE A 76 0.42 2.91 4.28
CA PHE A 76 -0.72 2.71 3.37
C PHE A 76 -2.00 2.31 4.12
N ARG A 77 -1.89 1.51 5.19
CA ARG A 77 -3.04 1.17 6.05
C ARG A 77 -3.54 2.36 6.86
N ARG A 78 -2.65 3.23 7.34
CA ARG A 78 -3.01 4.46 8.07
C ARG A 78 -3.74 5.42 7.14
N ASN A 79 -3.19 5.68 5.97
CA ASN A 79 -3.77 6.57 4.97
C ASN A 79 -5.13 6.06 4.47
N ALA A 80 -5.29 4.76 4.24
CA ALA A 80 -6.59 4.17 3.88
C ALA A 80 -7.67 4.30 4.96
N LYS A 81 -7.31 4.60 6.22
CA LYS A 81 -8.26 4.87 7.32
C LYS A 81 -8.59 6.34 7.48
N LEU A 82 -7.56 7.19 7.38
CA LEU A 82 -7.66 8.60 7.75
C LEU A 82 -8.11 9.49 6.60
N ILE A 83 -7.91 9.05 5.35
CA ILE A 83 -8.16 9.85 4.17
C ILE A 83 -9.49 9.46 3.55
N ASP A 84 -10.35 10.46 3.33
CA ASP A 84 -11.56 10.26 2.56
C ASP A 84 -11.21 9.89 1.11
N HIS A 85 -11.77 8.79 0.61
CA HIS A 85 -11.68 8.34 -0.78
C HIS A 85 -12.10 9.38 -1.83
N LYS A 86 -12.89 10.40 -1.45
CA LYS A 86 -13.29 11.51 -2.31
C LYS A 86 -12.30 12.67 -2.33
N ASN A 87 -11.29 12.68 -1.46
CA ASN A 87 -10.27 13.72 -1.46
C ASN A 87 -9.18 13.45 -2.52
N PHE A 88 -9.58 13.57 -3.78
CA PHE A 88 -8.72 13.25 -4.93
C PHE A 88 -7.43 14.09 -4.94
N ILE A 89 -7.52 15.38 -4.59
CA ILE A 89 -6.36 16.30 -4.54
C ILE A 89 -5.31 15.80 -3.55
N TYR A 90 -5.74 15.39 -2.36
CA TYR A 90 -4.81 14.90 -1.34
C TYR A 90 -4.24 13.53 -1.68
N ILE A 91 -5.06 12.63 -2.26
CA ILE A 91 -4.59 11.32 -2.74
C ILE A 91 -3.53 11.50 -3.84
N GLU A 92 -3.74 12.41 -4.78
CA GLU A 92 -2.75 12.73 -5.81
C GLU A 92 -1.47 13.32 -5.22
N TYR A 93 -1.57 14.21 -4.24
CA TYR A 93 -0.41 14.73 -3.54
C TYR A 93 0.42 13.59 -2.92
N LEU A 94 -0.25 12.64 -2.27
CA LEU A 94 0.42 11.47 -1.69
C LEU A 94 1.00 10.52 -2.73
N LEU A 95 0.35 10.35 -3.88
CA LEU A 95 0.90 9.58 -4.99
C LEU A 95 2.20 10.21 -5.50
N ARG A 96 2.18 11.51 -5.81
CA ARG A 96 3.38 12.25 -6.26
C ARG A 96 4.50 12.23 -5.22
N ARG A 97 4.15 12.35 -3.93
CA ARG A 97 5.11 12.27 -2.83
C ARG A 97 5.72 10.87 -2.71
N GLY A 98 4.89 9.84 -2.78
CA GLY A 98 5.32 8.45 -2.68
C GLY A 98 6.19 8.02 -3.87
N ASP A 99 5.92 8.52 -5.08
CA ASP A 99 6.80 8.29 -6.24
C ASP A 99 8.21 8.83 -6.00
N LYS A 100 8.34 10.04 -5.44
CA LYS A 100 9.65 10.59 -5.06
C LYS A 100 10.38 9.73 -4.02
N GLN A 101 9.66 9.25 -3.00
CA GLN A 101 10.21 8.36 -1.98
C GLN A 101 10.62 7.00 -2.55
N LEU A 102 9.85 6.49 -3.51
CA LEU A 102 10.16 5.25 -4.22
C LEU A 102 11.45 5.38 -5.05
N ASP A 103 11.63 6.51 -5.74
CA ASP A 103 12.84 6.76 -6.53
C ASP A 103 14.08 6.91 -5.64
N GLN A 104 13.93 7.56 -4.48
CA GLN A 104 14.98 7.57 -3.45
C GLN A 104 15.32 6.16 -2.96
N LEU A 105 14.30 5.34 -2.67
CA LEU A 105 14.50 3.96 -2.20
C LEU A 105 15.21 3.08 -3.25
N ARG A 106 14.97 3.34 -4.55
CA ARG A 106 15.64 2.63 -5.65
C ARG A 106 17.11 2.98 -5.79
N SER A 107 17.54 4.14 -5.30
CA SER A 107 18.94 4.54 -5.34
C SER A 107 19.83 3.50 -4.63
N PRO A 108 20.98 3.12 -5.20
CA PRO A 108 21.92 2.21 -4.55
C PRO A 108 22.48 2.78 -3.23
N ALA A 109 22.56 4.11 -3.13
CA ALA A 109 23.12 4.81 -1.98
C ALA A 109 22.17 4.86 -0.77
N THR A 110 20.88 4.54 -0.93
CA THR A 110 19.94 4.53 0.19
C THR A 110 20.03 3.20 0.94
N VAL A 111 20.71 3.25 2.08
CA VAL A 111 20.80 2.14 3.03
C VAL A 111 19.64 2.29 4.03
N GLY A 112 18.61 1.47 3.86
CA GLY A 112 17.55 1.29 4.87
C GLY A 112 16.46 2.38 4.99
N LEU A 113 15.79 2.33 6.15
CA LEU A 113 14.57 3.05 6.51
C LEU A 113 14.69 4.58 6.55
N SER A 114 15.91 5.12 6.64
CA SER A 114 16.18 6.56 6.74
C SER A 114 15.65 7.36 5.54
N SER A 115 15.53 6.72 4.38
CA SER A 115 14.94 7.32 3.18
C SER A 115 13.41 7.51 3.26
N LEU A 116 12.72 6.71 4.09
CA LEU A 116 11.26 6.73 4.19
C LEU A 116 10.77 7.71 5.27
N THR A 117 11.58 7.99 6.28
CA THR A 117 11.19 8.70 7.51
C THR A 117 11.22 10.22 7.41
N LEU A 118 11.73 10.81 6.32
CA LEU A 118 12.07 12.23 6.30
C LEU A 118 10.92 13.25 6.31
N ASN A 119 9.64 12.86 6.45
CA ASN A 119 8.54 13.85 6.54
C ASN A 119 7.24 13.31 7.18
N SER A 120 7.31 12.51 8.26
CA SER A 120 6.17 12.48 9.16
C SER A 120 6.13 13.84 9.85
N SER A 121 5.24 14.74 9.41
CA SER A 121 4.91 15.92 10.23
C SER A 121 4.57 15.39 11.63
N PRO A 122 5.22 15.88 12.69
CA PRO A 122 4.84 15.50 14.04
C PRO A 122 3.35 15.82 14.15
N THR A 123 2.58 14.82 14.53
CA THR A 123 1.26 15.11 15.09
C THR A 123 1.60 15.96 16.31
N GLN A 124 1.22 17.25 16.29
CA GLN A 124 1.38 18.12 17.45
C GLN A 124 0.47 17.58 18.55
N ASP A 125 0.99 16.60 19.28
CA ASP A 125 0.50 16.19 20.58
C ASP A 125 1.44 16.82 21.61
N SER A 126 1.15 18.09 21.92
CA SER A 126 1.68 18.88 23.03
C SER A 126 0.84 20.16 23.05
N GLU A 127 0.01 20.49 24.02
CA GLU A 127 -0.11 20.15 25.45
C GLU A 127 -1.33 20.99 25.96
N PRO A 128 -1.66 21.07 27.26
CA PRO A 128 -1.95 20.07 28.29
C PRO A 128 -3.46 19.82 28.49
#